data_AF-H2D7E6-F1
#
_entry.id   AF-H2D7E6-F1
#
_cell.length_a   1.000
_cell.length_b   1.000
_cell.length_c   1.000
_cell.angle_alpha   90.00
_cell.angle_beta   90.00
_cell.angle_gamma   90.00
#
_symmetry.space_group_name_H-M   'P 1'
#
loop_
_entity.id
_entity.type
_entity.pdbx_description
1 polymer ?
#
loop_
_entity_poly.entity_id
_entity_poly.type
_entity_poly.pdbx_seq_one_letter_code
_entity_poly.pdbx_strand_id
1 'polypeptide(L)'
;EVRRSRGMQALAMHLGNPSGRLVQNCLWTLRNLSDAATKVEGLEGLLQSLVQVLASTDVNIVTCAAGILSNLTCNNQRNKVTLCQPTL
;
A
#
# COMPACT_ATOMS: atom_id res chain seq x y z
N GLU A 1 9.13 -14.14 5.27
CA GLU A 1 8.87 -12.97 4.39
C GLU A 1 8.06 -13.25 3.13
N VAL A 2 8.55 -14.06 2.17
CA VAL A 2 8.10 -14.04 0.76
C VAL A 2 6.59 -14.27 0.50
N ARG A 3 5.91 -15.06 1.35
CA ARG A 3 4.45 -15.25 1.20
C ARG A 3 3.67 -13.98 1.52
N ARG A 4 4.14 -13.18 2.48
CA ARG A 4 3.51 -11.91 2.88
C ARG A 4 3.68 -10.84 1.80
N SER A 5 4.88 -10.69 1.23
CA SER A 5 5.10 -9.76 0.11
C SER A 5 4.20 -10.09 -1.07
N ARG A 6 4.13 -11.36 -1.47
CA ARG A 6 3.26 -11.82 -2.57
C ARG A 6 1.78 -11.57 -2.30
N GLY A 7 1.30 -11.81 -1.09
CA GLY A 7 -0.08 -11.54 -0.72
C GLY A 7 -0.42 -10.04 -0.79
N MET A 8 0.46 -9.19 -0.27
CA MET A 8 0.26 -7.73 -0.30
C MET A 8 0.36 -7.17 -1.72
N GLN A 9 1.30 -7.66 -2.53
CA GLN A 9 1.36 -7.32 -3.96
C GLN A 9 0.11 -7.76 -4.72
N ALA A 10 -0.41 -8.97 -4.44
CA ALA A 10 -1.62 -9.45 -5.09
C ALA A 10 -2.82 -8.55 -4.79
N LEU A 11 -2.95 -8.10 -3.54
CA LEU A 11 -3.98 -7.13 -3.15
C LEU A 11 -3.78 -5.76 -3.83
N ALA A 12 -2.53 -5.33 -4.02
CA ALA A 12 -2.19 -4.06 -4.69
C ALA A 12 -2.75 -3.99 -6.13
N MET A 13 -2.74 -5.12 -6.85
CA MET A 13 -3.25 -5.21 -8.23
C MET A 13 -4.75 -4.86 -8.35
N HIS A 14 -5.49 -4.92 -7.25
CA HIS A 14 -6.93 -4.66 -7.23
C HIS A 14 -7.30 -3.24 -6.75
N LEU A 15 -6.31 -2.39 -6.41
CA LEU A 15 -6.58 -1.04 -5.90
C LEU A 15 -7.13 -0.07 -6.96
N GLY A 16 -6.94 -0.37 -8.26
CA GLY A 16 -7.55 0.37 -9.37
C GLY A 16 -8.84 -0.24 -9.92
N ASN A 17 -9.44 -1.21 -9.23
CA ASN A 17 -10.64 -1.90 -9.73
C ASN A 17 -11.88 -0.99 -9.64
N PRO A 18 -12.80 -1.01 -10.63
CA PRO A 18 -14.03 -0.22 -10.60
C PRO A 18 -14.97 -0.57 -9.43
N SER A 19 -14.85 -1.77 -8.85
CA SER A 19 -15.62 -2.16 -7.67
C SER A 19 -15.05 -1.51 -6.41
N GLY A 20 -15.67 -0.41 -5.96
CA GLY A 20 -15.30 0.25 -4.71
C GLY A 20 -15.32 -0.68 -3.49
N ARG A 21 -16.23 -1.66 -3.45
CA ARG A 21 -16.26 -2.68 -2.39
C ARG A 21 -15.00 -3.56 -2.40
N LEU A 22 -14.53 -3.96 -3.59
CA LEU A 22 -13.30 -4.75 -3.70
C LEU A 22 -12.10 -3.93 -3.24
N VAL A 23 -11.97 -2.68 -3.71
CA VAL A 23 -10.90 -1.77 -3.32
C VAL A 23 -10.88 -1.57 -1.80
N GLN A 24 -12.04 -1.32 -1.18
CA GLN A 24 -12.15 -1.13 0.26
C GLN A 24 -11.70 -2.37 1.06
N ASN A 25 -12.11 -3.57 0.64
CA ASN A 25 -11.70 -4.81 1.27
C ASN A 25 -10.19 -5.06 1.13
N CYS A 26 -9.60 -4.76 -0.03
CA CYS A 26 -8.17 -4.83 -0.24
C CYS A 26 -7.42 -3.86 0.69
N LEU A 27 -7.88 -2.60 0.80
CA LEU A 27 -7.28 -1.60 1.68
C LEU A 27 -7.35 -1.99 3.16
N TRP A 28 -8.49 -2.49 3.64
CA TRP A 28 -8.60 -2.96 5.02
C TRP A 28 -7.67 -4.14 5.31
N THR A 29 -7.57 -5.08 4.37
CA THR A 29 -6.65 -6.21 4.50
C THR A 29 -5.20 -5.74 4.52
N LEU A 30 -4.82 -4.85 3.59
CA LEU A 30 -3.47 -4.27 3.54
C LEU A 30 -3.13 -3.51 4.82
N ARG A 31 -4.07 -2.76 5.39
CA ARG A 31 -3.88 -2.05 6.67
C ARG A 31 -3.54 -3.02 7.80
N ASN A 32 -4.27 -4.13 7.91
CA ASN A 32 -4.03 -5.16 8.94
C ASN A 32 -2.72 -5.93 8.74
N LEU A 33 -2.16 -5.93 7.53
CA LEU A 33 -0.86 -6.58 7.24
C LEU A 33 0.31 -5.60 7.39
N SER A 34 0.05 -4.30 7.20
CA SER A 34 1.08 -3.26 7.09
C SER A 34 1.86 -3.01 8.38
N ASP A 35 1.25 -3.23 9.54
CA ASP A 35 1.88 -3.07 10.86
C ASP A 35 3.05 -4.05 11.08
N ALA A 36 2.91 -5.27 10.56
CA ALA A 36 3.90 -6.34 10.66
C ALA A 36 4.80 -6.46 9.42
N ALA A 37 4.55 -5.68 8.37
CA ALA A 37 5.23 -5.78 7.07
C ALA A 37 6.44 -4.84 6.91
N THR A 38 6.91 -4.20 7.98
CA THR A 38 8.01 -3.21 7.92
C THR A 38 9.36 -3.78 7.48
N LYS A 39 9.55 -5.10 7.48
CA LYS A 39 10.77 -5.79 7.01
C LYS A 39 10.58 -6.58 5.71
N VAL A 40 9.41 -6.43 5.09
CA VAL A 40 9.06 -7.16 3.89
C VAL A 40 9.65 -6.46 2.67
N GLU A 41 10.45 -7.19 1.89
CA GLU A 41 11.05 -6.73 0.65
C GLU A 41 10.08 -6.83 -0.54
N GLY A 42 10.36 -6.07 -1.60
CA GLY A 42 9.59 -6.14 -2.84
C GLY A 42 8.26 -5.39 -2.78
N LEU A 43 8.14 -4.34 -1.95
CA LEU A 43 6.88 -3.59 -1.81
C LEU A 43 6.80 -2.36 -2.73
N GLU A 44 7.74 -2.16 -3.65
CA GLU A 44 7.84 -0.96 -4.49
C GLU A 44 6.55 -0.74 -5.29
N GLY A 45 6.04 -1.77 -5.95
CA GLY A 45 4.78 -1.69 -6.70
C GLY A 45 3.58 -1.36 -5.81
N LEU A 46 3.53 -1.94 -4.59
CA LEU A 46 2.48 -1.62 -3.63
C LEU A 46 2.56 -0.15 -3.17
N LEU A 47 3.75 0.35 -2.85
CA LEU A 47 3.96 1.73 -2.44
C LEU A 47 3.52 2.70 -3.54
N GLN A 48 3.90 2.44 -4.80
CA GLN A 48 3.47 3.24 -5.94
C GLN A 48 1.94 3.22 -6.13
N SER A 49 1.31 2.04 -6.04
CA SER A 49 -0.15 1.94 -6.13
C SER A 49 -0.84 2.73 -5.00
N LEU A 50 -0.33 2.66 -3.77
CA LEU A 50 -0.90 3.41 -2.65
C LEU A 50 -0.74 4.92 -2.83
N VAL A 51 0.37 5.40 -3.38
CA VAL A 51 0.55 6.82 -3.72
C VAL A 51 -0.48 7.27 -4.77
N GLN A 52 -0.74 6.47 -5.80
CA GLN A 52 -1.80 6.76 -6.78
C GLN A 52 -3.19 6.82 -6.13
N VAL A 53 -3.48 5.92 -5.19
CA VAL A 53 -4.75 5.89 -4.45
C VAL A 53 -4.98 7.15 -3.61
N LEU A 54 -3.92 7.86 -3.19
CA LEU A 54 -4.06 9.15 -2.49
C LEU A 54 -4.71 10.24 -3.35
N ALA A 55 -4.75 10.08 -4.68
CA ALA A 55 -5.47 10.99 -5.58
C ALA A 55 -6.99 10.75 -5.64
N SER A 56 -7.51 9.75 -4.89
CA SER A 56 -8.95 9.48 -4.81
C SER A 56 -9.71 10.63 -4.14
N THR A 57 -10.98 10.82 -4.52
CA THR A 57 -11.89 11.77 -3.89
C THR A 57 -12.61 11.20 -2.65
N ASP A 58 -12.51 9.88 -2.42
CA ASP A 58 -13.11 9.23 -1.26
C ASP A 58 -12.17 9.31 -0.04
N VAL A 59 -12.61 10.05 0.97
CA VAL A 59 -11.86 10.29 2.22
C VAL A 59 -11.51 8.98 2.95
N ASN A 60 -12.38 7.96 2.91
CA ASN A 60 -12.12 6.69 3.58
C ASN A 60 -10.98 5.93 2.89
N ILE A 61 -10.96 5.97 1.55
CA ILE A 61 -9.89 5.39 0.73
C ILE A 61 -8.57 6.10 0.99
N VAL A 62 -8.56 7.43 0.92
CA VAL A 62 -7.35 8.24 1.17
C VAL A 62 -6.81 8.01 2.59
N THR A 63 -7.68 7.98 3.60
CA THR A 63 -7.29 7.74 4.99
C THR A 63 -6.67 6.35 5.16
N CYS A 64 -7.25 5.32 4.53
CA CYS A 64 -6.69 3.97 4.58
C CYS A 64 -5.32 3.91 3.89
N ALA A 65 -5.20 4.47 2.68
CA ALA A 65 -3.94 4.47 1.94
C ALA A 65 -2.82 5.20 2.70
N ALA A 66 -3.11 6.39 3.25
CA ALA A 66 -2.18 7.14 4.07
C ALA A 66 -1.74 6.36 5.32
N GLY A 67 -2.69 5.69 6.00
CA GLY A 67 -2.38 4.84 7.16
C GLY A 67 -1.47 3.66 6.82
N ILE A 68 -1.71 2.99 5.69
CA ILE A 68 -0.86 1.89 5.20
C ILE A 68 0.55 2.40 4.90
N LEU A 69 0.67 3.53 4.18
CA LEU A 69 1.95 4.15 3.86
C LEU A 69 2.71 4.56 5.13
N SER A 70 2.03 5.11 6.12
CA SER A 70 2.62 5.45 7.42
C SER A 70 3.21 4.22 8.10
N ASN A 71 2.49 3.10 8.12
CA ASN A 71 2.99 1.87 8.71
C ASN A 71 4.20 1.31 7.95
N LEU A 72 4.11 1.24 6.62
CA LEU A 72 5.17 0.67 5.78
C LEU A 72 6.46 1.52 5.75
N THR A 73 6.36 2.83 5.98
CA THR A 73 7.52 3.73 6.04
C THR A 73 8.05 3.92 7.47
N CYS A 74 7.29 3.51 8.49
CA CYS A 74 7.72 3.59 9.88
C CYS A 74 8.99 2.75 10.10
N ASN A 75 10.06 3.41 10.54
CA ASN A 75 11.38 2.80 10.75
C ASN A 75 11.93 2.01 9.55
N ASN A 76 11.48 2.31 8.32
CA ASN A 76 11.95 1.67 7.09
C ASN A 76 12.49 2.72 6.12
N GLN A 77 13.82 2.88 6.09
CA GLN A 77 14.48 3.87 5.24
C GLN A 77 14.35 3.54 3.75
N ARG A 78 14.34 2.25 3.38
CA ARG A 78 14.17 1.82 1.98
C ARG A 78 12.83 2.29 1.45
N ASN A 79 11.74 2.00 2.16
CA ASN A 79 10.39 2.39 1.75
C ASN A 79 10.22 3.92 1.69
N LYS A 80 10.86 4.68 2.60
CA LYS A 80 10.89 6.15 2.53
C LYS A 80 11.56 6.64 1.24
N VAL A 81 12.73 6.09 0.91
CA VAL A 81 13.46 6.45 -0.31
C VAL A 81 12.65 6.08 -1.55
N THR A 82 12.09 4.88 -1.60
CA THR A 82 11.23 4.44 -2.72
C THR A 82 10.03 5.36 -2.92
N LEU A 83 9.40 5.83 -1.84
CA LEU A 83 8.24 6.71 -1.92
C LEU A 83 8.59 8.13 -2.42
N CYS A 84 9.78 8.62 -2.07
CA CYS A 84 10.25 9.95 -2.49
C CYS A 84 10.94 9.94 -3.87
N GLN A 85 11.27 8.78 -4.42
CA GLN A 85 11.84 8.70 -5.75
C GLN A 85 10.79 9.10 -6.80
N PRO A 86 11.11 10.07 -7.68
CA PRO A 86 10.22 10.39 -8.78
C PRO A 86 10.08 9.17 -9.69
N THR A 87 8.85 8.72 -9.89
CA THR A 87 8.52 7.68 -10.87
C THR A 87 8.82 8.26 -12.25
N LEU A 88 9.90 7.81 -12.88
CA LEU A 88 10.21 8.08 -14.29
C LEU A 88 9.20 7.38 -15.21
#